data_AF-A0A954GWT0-F1
#
_entry.id   AF-A0A954GWT0-F1
#
_cell.length_a   1.000
_cell.length_b   1.000
_cell.length_c   1.000
_cell.angle_alpha   90.00
_cell.angle_beta   90.00
_cell.angle_gamma   90.00
#
_symmetry.space_group_name_H-M   'P 1'
#
loop_
_entity.id
_entity.type
_entity.pdbx_description
1 polymer ?
#
loop_
_entity_poly.entity_id
_entity_poly.type
_entity_poly.pdbx_seq_one_letter_code
_entity_poly.pdbx_strand_id
1 'polypeptide(L)'
;MEMSKDFDLPAEFIHGSFVPEGAQSMVEGANQSDVMWLYTDADDAYAEMGLTIRDFDVVYAFPWPGEEDLIADLFEAYASAGALLLTYGHLDGVRVRRKVAV
;
A
#
# COMPACT_ATOMS: atom_id res chain seq x y z
N MET A 1 17.13 1.74 6.73
CA MET A 1 18.23 0.81 6.40
C MET A 1 19.25 0.65 7.53
N GLU A 2 19.56 1.70 8.31
CA GLU A 2 20.53 1.62 9.42
C GLU A 2 20.16 0.56 10.47
N MET A 3 18.91 0.55 10.95
CA MET A 3 18.44 -0.47 11.90
C MET A 3 18.56 -1.92 11.39
N SER A 4 18.32 -2.21 10.10
CA SER A 4 18.45 -3.60 9.64
C SER A 4 19.91 -4.06 9.64
N LYS A 5 20.86 -3.14 9.43
CA LYS A 5 22.31 -3.40 9.49
C LYS A 5 22.79 -3.59 10.93
N ASP A 6 22.29 -2.80 11.87
CA ASP A 6 22.63 -2.93 13.29
C ASP A 6 22.13 -4.25 13.91
N PHE A 7 21.06 -4.83 13.36
CA PHE A 7 20.45 -6.07 13.88
C PHE A 7 20.62 -7.30 12.98
N ASP A 8 21.46 -7.21 11.93
CA ASP A 8 21.72 -8.29 10.95
C ASP A 8 20.43 -8.96 10.42
N LEU A 9 19.41 -8.14 10.15
CA LEU A 9 18.12 -8.64 9.69
C LEU A 9 18.17 -8.89 8.17
N PRO A 10 17.71 -10.05 7.68
CA PRO A 10 17.59 -10.34 6.26
C PRO A 10 16.37 -9.60 5.67
N ALA A 11 16.40 -8.27 5.72
CA ALA A 11 15.35 -7.40 5.19
C ALA A 11 15.76 -6.84 3.83
N GLU A 12 14.93 -7.07 2.81
CA GLU A 12 15.08 -6.49 1.49
C GLU A 12 14.26 -5.19 1.40
N PHE A 13 14.85 -4.15 0.82
CA PHE A 13 14.19 -2.85 0.65
C PHE A 13 14.07 -2.55 -0.84
N ILE A 14 12.84 -2.34 -1.29
CA ILE A 14 12.51 -2.05 -2.68
C ILE A 14 11.76 -0.73 -2.71
N HIS A 15 12.04 0.08 -3.73
CA HIS A 15 11.45 1.39 -3.92
C HIS A 15 10.66 1.40 -5.23
N GLY A 16 9.34 1.60 -5.13
CA GLY A 16 8.47 1.67 -6.29
C GLY A 16 7.06 2.11 -5.89
N SER A 17 6.12 2.00 -6.82
CA SER A 17 4.74 2.40 -6.56
C SER A 17 4.03 1.44 -5.61
N PHE A 18 3.18 1.98 -4.74
CA PHE A 18 2.21 1.20 -3.99
C PHE A 18 1.07 0.67 -4.88
N VAL A 19 0.82 1.32 -6.02
CA VAL A 19 -0.28 1.04 -6.93
C VAL A 19 0.06 -0.21 -7.75
N PRO A 20 -0.67 -1.33 -7.60
CA PRO A 20 -0.40 -2.52 -8.39
C PRO A 20 -0.79 -2.33 -9.86
N GLU A 21 -0.21 -3.14 -10.74
CA GLU A 21 -0.57 -3.16 -12.15
C GLU A 21 -2.09 -3.42 -12.32
N GLY A 22 -2.76 -2.60 -13.14
CA GLY A 22 -4.21 -2.63 -13.35
C GLY A 22 -5.01 -1.68 -12.47
N ALA A 23 -4.42 -1.15 -11.38
CA ALA A 23 -5.09 -0.20 -10.49
C ALA A 23 -4.93 1.27 -10.90
N GLN A 24 -4.18 1.56 -11.98
CA GLN A 24 -3.92 2.93 -12.43
C GLN A 24 -5.23 3.69 -12.69
N SER A 25 -6.23 3.05 -13.29
CA SER A 25 -7.53 3.69 -13.56
C SER A 25 -8.31 4.06 -12.29
N MET A 26 -8.16 3.29 -11.19
CA MET A 26 -8.76 3.64 -9.89
C MET A 26 -8.10 4.89 -9.30
N VAL A 27 -6.78 4.98 -9.44
CA VAL A 27 -5.98 6.09 -8.91
C VAL A 27 -6.13 7.35 -9.77
N GLU A 28 -6.19 7.23 -11.09
CA GLU A 28 -6.45 8.33 -12.02
C GLU A 28 -7.85 8.94 -11.84
N GLY A 29 -8.87 8.11 -11.59
CA GLY A 29 -10.22 8.59 -11.27
C GLY A 29 -10.29 9.35 -9.94
N ALA A 30 -9.48 8.94 -8.96
CA ALA A 30 -9.42 9.55 -7.64
C ALA A 30 -8.54 10.82 -7.60
N ASN A 31 -7.46 10.86 -8.39
CA ASN A 31 -6.55 12.01 -8.57
C ASN A 31 -7.20 13.24 -9.25
N GLN A 32 -8.44 13.14 -9.75
CA GLN A 32 -9.19 14.31 -10.22
C GLN A 32 -9.58 15.28 -9.09
N SER A 33 -9.42 14.84 -7.84
CA SER A 33 -9.46 15.69 -6.66
C SER A 33 -8.01 15.98 -6.27
N ASP A 34 -7.53 17.23 -6.46
CA ASP A 34 -6.17 17.79 -6.21
C ASP A 34 -5.50 17.50 -4.83
N VAL A 35 -5.78 16.38 -4.17
CA VAL A 35 -5.40 16.06 -2.78
C VAL A 35 -4.62 14.74 -2.71
N MET A 36 -4.46 14.01 -3.82
CA MET A 36 -3.81 12.70 -3.85
C MET A 36 -2.39 12.77 -4.39
N TRP A 37 -1.47 12.12 -3.69
CA TRP A 37 -0.03 12.08 -3.94
C TRP A 37 0.45 10.66 -4.28
N LEU A 38 -0.47 9.73 -4.56
CA LEU A 38 -0.14 8.39 -5.05
C LEU A 38 0.38 8.46 -6.49
N TYR A 39 1.70 8.35 -6.64
CA TYR A 39 2.36 8.32 -7.94
C TYR A 39 2.18 6.94 -8.61
N THR A 40 1.54 6.94 -9.77
CA THR A 40 1.43 5.77 -10.66
C THR A 40 2.61 5.62 -11.62
N ASP A 41 3.49 6.62 -11.69
CA ASP A 41 4.65 6.69 -12.59
C ASP A 41 5.97 6.21 -11.94
N ALA A 42 5.89 5.56 -10.77
CA ALA A 42 7.06 4.98 -10.11
C ALA A 42 7.30 3.53 -10.58
N ASP A 43 8.53 3.04 -10.46
CA ASP A 43 8.91 1.67 -10.81
C ASP A 43 7.96 0.62 -10.22
N ASP A 44 7.70 -0.43 -11.00
CA ASP A 44 6.85 -1.55 -10.59
C ASP A 44 7.61 -2.48 -9.62
N ALA A 45 7.58 -2.10 -8.35
CA ALA A 45 8.18 -2.87 -7.27
C ALA A 45 7.63 -4.31 -7.19
N TYR A 46 6.37 -4.53 -7.57
CA TYR A 46 5.75 -5.85 -7.55
C TYR A 46 6.39 -6.76 -8.60
N ALA A 47 6.58 -6.25 -9.82
CA ALA A 47 7.27 -6.97 -10.89
C ALA A 47 8.74 -7.27 -10.54
N GLU A 48 9.46 -6.33 -9.91
CA GLU A 48 10.85 -6.56 -9.47
C GLU A 48 10.96 -7.69 -8.43
N MET A 49 9.97 -7.80 -7.54
CA MET A 49 9.87 -8.88 -6.55
C MET A 49 9.38 -10.20 -7.13
N GLY A 50 8.74 -10.18 -8.30
CA GLY A 50 7.96 -11.32 -8.80
C GLY A 50 6.78 -11.66 -7.88
N LEU A 51 6.28 -10.69 -7.11
CA LEU A 51 5.18 -10.83 -6.17
C LEU A 51 4.00 -9.95 -6.62
N THR A 52 2.84 -10.18 -6.03
CA THR A 52 1.67 -9.30 -6.16
C THR A 52 1.24 -8.82 -4.78
N ILE A 53 0.42 -7.78 -4.70
CA ILE A 53 -0.17 -7.34 -3.42
C ILE A 53 -0.96 -8.44 -2.68
N ARG A 54 -1.36 -9.51 -3.38
CA ARG A 54 -2.04 -10.69 -2.78
C ARG A 54 -1.10 -11.55 -1.95
N ASP A 55 0.20 -11.48 -2.22
CA ASP A 55 1.22 -12.28 -1.53
C ASP A 55 1.60 -11.68 -0.16
N PHE A 56 1.10 -10.47 0.15
CA PHE A 56 1.37 -9.78 1.41
C PHE A 56 0.26 -10.03 2.44
N ASP A 57 0.64 -10.57 3.60
CA ASP A 57 -0.26 -10.72 4.75
C ASP A 57 -0.55 -9.39 5.47
N VAL A 58 0.39 -8.43 5.40
CA VAL A 58 0.29 -7.13 6.07
C VAL A 58 0.77 -6.03 5.13
N VAL A 59 -0.08 -5.02 4.97
CA VAL A 59 0.20 -3.80 4.21
C VAL A 59 0.20 -2.64 5.19
N TYR A 60 1.30 -1.90 5.27
CA TYR A 60 1.37 -0.66 6.04
C TYR A 60 1.34 0.55 5.11
N ALA A 61 0.49 1.52 5.44
CA ALA A 61 0.36 2.76 4.69
C ALA A 61 0.24 3.98 5.61
N PHE A 62 0.75 5.12 5.13
CA PHE A 62 0.60 6.41 5.79
C PHE A 62 -0.17 7.35 4.84
N PRO A 63 -1.52 7.29 4.84
CA PRO A 63 -2.32 8.11 3.94
C PRO A 63 -2.23 9.59 4.30
N TRP A 64 -2.17 10.46 3.30
CA TRP A 64 -2.50 11.88 3.49
C TRP A 64 -4.01 12.05 3.75
N PRO A 65 -4.44 13.18 4.35
CA PRO A 65 -5.85 13.47 4.55
C PRO A 65 -6.61 13.43 3.20
N GLY A 66 -7.57 12.52 3.07
CA GLY A 66 -8.32 12.30 1.83
C GLY A 66 -7.88 11.09 1.01
N GLU A 67 -6.75 10.44 1.32
CA GLU A 67 -6.28 9.21 0.65
C GLU A 67 -6.69 7.93 1.38
N GLU A 68 -7.22 8.05 2.60
CA GLU A 68 -7.59 6.89 3.43
C GLU A 68 -8.55 5.93 2.72
N ASP A 69 -9.55 6.47 2.02
CA ASP A 69 -10.53 5.68 1.28
C ASP A 69 -9.91 5.02 0.05
N LEU A 70 -9.08 5.75 -0.72
CA LEU A 70 -8.41 5.18 -1.89
C LEU A 70 -7.48 4.01 -1.51
N ILE A 71 -6.68 4.17 -0.45
CA ILE A 71 -5.80 3.08 0.03
C ILE A 71 -6.64 1.89 0.49
N ALA A 72 -7.78 2.15 1.14
CA ALA A 72 -8.70 1.08 1.55
C ALA A 72 -9.34 0.38 0.36
N ASP A 73 -9.76 1.10 -0.68
CA ASP A 73 -10.34 0.55 -1.90
C ASP A 73 -9.32 -0.26 -2.70
N LEU A 74 -8.07 0.21 -2.81
CA LEU A 74 -6.97 -0.55 -3.41
C LEU A 74 -6.70 -1.85 -2.66
N PHE A 75 -6.66 -1.78 -1.33
CA PHE A 75 -6.49 -2.95 -0.49
C PHE A 75 -7.66 -3.92 -0.64
N GLU A 76 -8.90 -3.42 -0.64
CA GLU A 76 -10.09 -4.26 -0.80
C GLU A 76 -10.15 -4.90 -2.18
N ALA A 77 -9.76 -4.20 -3.25
CA ALA A 77 -9.77 -4.75 -4.60
C ALA A 77 -8.69 -5.82 -4.78
N TYR A 78 -7.46 -5.57 -4.31
CA TYR A 78 -6.31 -6.38 -4.71
C TYR A 78 -5.74 -7.29 -3.62
N ALA A 79 -5.90 -7.00 -2.33
CA ALA A 79 -5.28 -7.83 -1.27
C ALA A 79 -5.90 -9.23 -1.18
N SER A 80 -5.18 -10.16 -0.56
CA SER A 80 -5.72 -11.50 -0.28
C SER A 80 -6.68 -11.50 0.91
N ALA A 81 -7.58 -12.48 0.94
CA ALA A 81 -8.47 -12.67 2.08
C ALA A 81 -7.65 -13.00 3.34
N GLY A 82 -7.96 -12.34 4.44
CA GLY A 82 -7.24 -12.48 5.71
C GLY A 82 -6.09 -11.49 5.89
N ALA A 83 -5.65 -10.78 4.84
CA ALA A 83 -4.62 -9.76 4.92
C ALA A 83 -5.03 -8.60 5.83
N LEU A 84 -4.03 -7.89 6.37
CA LEU A 84 -4.20 -6.73 7.24
C LEU A 84 -3.73 -5.45 6.55
N LEU A 85 -4.54 -4.41 6.62
CA LEU A 85 -4.16 -3.04 6.29
C LEU A 85 -3.95 -2.26 7.58
N LEU A 86 -2.72 -1.81 7.81
CA LEU A 86 -2.33 -0.96 8.91
C LEU A 86 -2.16 0.46 8.38
N THR A 87 -2.99 1.40 8.84
CA THR A 87 -2.82 2.82 8.53
C THR A 87 -2.47 3.60 9.78
N TYR A 88 -1.61 4.61 9.64
CA TYR A 88 -1.42 5.61 10.67
C TYR A 88 -1.96 6.95 10.18
N GLY A 89 -3.09 7.38 10.74
CA GLY A 89 -3.70 8.67 10.47
C GLY A 89 -3.21 9.74 11.44
N HIS A 90 -3.04 10.98 10.97
CA HIS A 90 -2.60 12.09 11.81
C HIS A 90 -3.56 12.36 12.99
N LEU A 91 -4.87 12.15 12.79
CA LEU A 91 -5.91 12.42 13.79
C LEU A 91 -6.34 11.16 14.57
N ASP A 92 -6.40 10.02 13.88
CA ASP A 92 -6.93 8.76 14.43
C ASP A 92 -5.87 7.81 14.98
N GLY A 93 -4.58 8.12 14.80
CA GLY A 93 -3.48 7.24 15.20
C GLY A 93 -3.45 5.94 14.38
N VAL A 94 -3.15 4.81 15.03
CA VAL A 94 -3.04 3.50 14.36
C VAL A 94 -4.42 2.88 14.16
N ARG A 95 -4.75 2.54 12.91
CA ARG A 95 -5.94 1.78 12.53
C ARG A 95 -5.54 0.48 11.83
N VAL A 96 -6.19 -0.62 12.21
CA VAL A 96 -6.00 -1.93 11.59
C VAL A 96 -7.31 -2.36 10.96
N ARG A 97 -7.29 -2.73 9.68
CA ARG A 97 -8.41 -3.33 8.96
C ARG A 97 -8.00 -4.72 8.50
N ARG A 98 -8.91 -5.69 8.56
CA ARG A 98 -8.67 -7.05 8.05
C ARG A 98 -9.60 -7.31 6.89
N LYS A 99 -9.06 -7.78 5.77
CA LYS A 99 -9.88 -8.25 4.66
C LYS A 99 -10.54 -9.57 5.05
N VAL A 100 -11.86 -9.62 4.99
CA VAL A 100 -12.64 -10.86 5.19
C VAL A 100 -12.99 -11.46 3.82
N ALA A 101 -12.99 -12.78 3.71
CA ALA A 101 -13.44 -13.43 2.48
C ALA A 101 -14.92 -13.13 2.24
N VAL A 102 -15.29 -12.76 1.01
CA VAL A 102 -16.68 -12.62 0.55
C VAL A 102 -17.21 -13.98 0.10
#